data_AF-A0A0K2GK18-F1
#
_entry.id   AF-A0A0K2GK18-F1
#
_cell.length_a   1.000
_cell.length_b   1.000
_cell.length_c   1.000
_cell.angle_alpha   90.00
_cell.angle_beta   90.00
_cell.angle_gamma   90.00
#
_symmetry.space_group_name_H-M   'P 1'
#
loop_
_entity.id
_entity.type
_entity.pdbx_description
1 polymer ?
#
loop_
_entity_poly.entity_id
_entity_poly.type
_entity_poly.pdbx_seq_one_letter_code
_entity_poly.pdbx_strand_id
1 'polypeptide(L)'
;METSQADLLQDFSQVTRAFEQLSQRLSEVAEQVRTSGILPSDSLIDEIATSRRSFIELRHRALELVGLLAGSSPKPADEIESMKDLEALLQLAADAQRKKAQDEKARVRALTVLDRILSLIHREKPEFSPLDDAQAQARALREALRSHEGPDLHPAVVPLAQGRHPLAELLTLVEGSGDLDDDLWLLLKHAVAENFGKSLAMSAARGKLGPSPGRLIQEHGASDAKNGHKPAPVSTTFTDGDSQS
;
A
#
# COMPACT_ATOMS: atom_id res chain seq x y z
N MET A 1 9.24 -20.91 -11.03
CA MET A 1 7.90 -20.88 -10.43
C MET A 1 7.91 -19.74 -9.44
N GLU A 2 6.96 -18.80 -9.54
CA GLU A 2 6.86 -17.72 -8.56
C GLU A 2 6.36 -18.32 -7.23
N THR A 3 7.23 -18.50 -6.26
CA THR A 3 6.87 -18.95 -4.91
C THR A 3 6.17 -17.80 -4.20
N SER A 4 4.85 -17.90 -4.04
CA SER A 4 4.10 -16.93 -3.25
C SER A 4 4.42 -17.11 -1.77
N GLN A 5 4.57 -16.01 -1.02
CA GLN A 5 4.78 -16.04 0.43
C GLN A 5 3.66 -16.80 1.15
N ALA A 6 2.42 -16.70 0.65
CA ALA A 6 1.27 -17.40 1.22
C ALA A 6 1.42 -18.92 1.10
N ASP A 7 1.88 -19.40 -0.06
CA ASP A 7 2.13 -20.83 -0.29
C ASP A 7 3.23 -21.34 0.65
N LEU A 8 4.26 -20.52 0.86
CA LEU A 8 5.39 -20.88 1.73
C LEU A 8 5.00 -20.96 3.21
N LEU A 9 4.11 -20.08 3.68
CA LEU A 9 3.54 -20.14 5.03
C LEU A 9 2.63 -21.36 5.21
N GLN A 10 1.88 -21.70 4.16
CA GLN A 10 1.07 -22.92 4.15
C GLN A 10 1.97 -24.16 4.23
N ASP A 11 3.02 -24.25 3.41
CA ASP A 11 4.00 -25.33 3.44
C ASP A 11 4.69 -25.44 4.81
N PHE A 12 5.06 -24.30 5.42
CA PHE A 12 5.61 -24.26 6.78
C PHE A 12 4.65 -24.86 7.81
N SER A 13 3.37 -24.48 7.78
CA SER A 13 2.38 -25.03 8.69
C SER A 13 2.18 -26.55 8.53
N GLN A 14 2.28 -27.06 7.29
CA GLN A 14 2.18 -28.49 7.02
C GLN A 14 3.39 -29.25 7.56
N VAL A 15 4.60 -28.74 7.32
CA VAL A 15 5.84 -29.34 7.83
C VAL A 15 5.86 -29.32 9.35
N THR A 16 5.43 -28.24 10.01
CA THR A 16 5.34 -28.19 11.48
C THR A 16 4.43 -29.28 12.04
N ARG A 17 3.23 -29.47 11.46
CA ARG A 17 2.32 -30.55 11.89
C ARG A 17 2.92 -31.95 11.64
N ALA A 18 3.62 -32.14 10.52
CA ALA A 18 4.29 -33.41 10.24
C ALA A 18 5.39 -33.72 11.28
N PHE A 19 6.14 -32.71 11.71
CA PHE A 19 7.13 -32.84 12.77
C PHE A 19 6.50 -33.16 14.13
N GLU A 20 5.37 -32.52 14.47
CA GLU A 20 4.62 -32.83 15.70
C GLU A 20 4.15 -34.29 15.71
N GLN A 21 3.53 -34.75 14.61
CA GLN A 21 3.09 -36.15 14.47
C GLN A 21 4.26 -37.14 14.53
N LEU A 22 5.37 -36.84 13.85
CA LEU A 22 6.57 -37.66 13.88
C LEU A 22 7.17 -37.74 15.28
N SER A 23 7.17 -36.64 16.04
CA SER A 23 7.67 -36.60 17.41
C SER A 23 6.88 -37.51 18.36
N GLN A 24 5.55 -37.52 18.21
CA GLN A 24 4.67 -38.38 18.99
C GLN A 24 4.93 -39.85 18.66
N ARG A 25 5.01 -40.19 17.37
CA ARG A 25 5.29 -41.57 16.93
C ARG A 25 6.68 -42.05 17.34
N LEU A 26 7.69 -41.18 17.29
CA LEU A 26 9.04 -41.50 17.78
C LEU A 26 9.04 -41.78 19.28
N SER A 27 8.28 -41.03 20.07
CA SER A 27 8.15 -41.28 21.51
C SER A 27 7.48 -42.62 21.80
N GLU A 28 6.41 -42.96 21.07
CA GLU A 28 5.72 -44.24 21.21
C GLU A 28 6.62 -45.43 20.86
N VAL A 29 7.34 -45.34 19.74
CA VAL A 29 8.26 -46.39 19.30
C VAL A 29 9.45 -46.50 20.26
N ALA A 30 9.97 -45.39 20.79
CA ALA A 30 11.04 -45.42 21.78
C ALA A 30 10.64 -46.18 23.06
N GLU A 31 9.39 -46.01 23.53
CA GLU A 31 8.87 -46.77 24.66
C GLU A 31 8.64 -48.25 24.30
N GLN A 32 8.19 -48.58 23.09
CA GLN A 32 8.05 -49.96 22.64
C GLN A 32 9.41 -50.69 22.56
N VAL A 33 10.45 -50.01 22.06
CA VAL A 33 11.82 -50.54 22.05
C VAL A 33 12.30 -50.80 23.48
N ARG A 34 12.05 -49.86 24.41
CA ARG A 34 12.49 -49.99 25.82
C ARG A 34 11.79 -51.12 26.56
N THR A 35 10.47 -51.26 26.36
CA THR A 35 9.63 -52.22 27.11
C THR A 35 9.61 -53.61 26.48
N SER A 36 9.56 -53.67 25.16
CA SER A 36 9.29 -54.89 24.39
C SER A 36 10.48 -55.35 23.55
N GLY A 37 11.51 -54.52 23.37
CA GLY A 37 12.69 -54.84 22.56
C GLY A 37 12.43 -54.91 21.05
N ILE A 38 11.28 -54.39 20.59
CA ILE A 38 10.88 -54.44 19.18
C ILE A 38 11.63 -53.36 18.41
N LEU A 39 12.19 -53.71 17.24
CA LEU A 39 12.91 -52.78 16.38
C LEU A 39 11.94 -51.82 15.64
N PRO A 40 12.36 -50.57 15.35
CA PRO A 40 11.57 -49.64 14.55
C PRO A 40 11.24 -50.18 13.16
N SER A 41 10.03 -49.89 12.66
CA SER A 41 9.62 -50.28 11.31
C SER A 41 10.28 -49.40 10.24
N ASP A 42 10.51 -49.95 9.04
CA ASP A 42 11.01 -49.20 7.88
C ASP A 42 10.16 -47.97 7.54
N SER A 43 8.83 -48.04 7.74
CA SER A 43 7.92 -46.89 7.53
C SER A 43 8.29 -45.65 8.34
N LEU A 44 8.80 -45.83 9.57
CA LEU A 44 9.21 -44.71 10.42
C LEU A 44 10.50 -44.07 9.89
N ILE A 45 11.41 -44.88 9.34
CA ILE A 45 12.65 -44.40 8.73
C ILE A 45 12.32 -43.57 7.49
N ASP A 46 11.40 -44.04 6.65
CA ASP A 46 10.93 -43.32 5.47
C ASP A 46 10.23 -42.00 5.82
N GLU A 47 9.46 -41.97 6.91
CA GLU A 47 8.83 -40.75 7.42
C GLU A 47 9.85 -39.72 7.90
N ILE A 48 10.88 -40.14 8.66
CA ILE A 48 11.99 -39.26 9.06
C ILE A 48 12.70 -38.70 7.82
N ALA A 49 13.01 -39.57 6.85
CA ALA A 49 13.70 -39.17 5.62
C ALA A 49 12.86 -38.20 4.78
N THR A 50 11.54 -38.37 4.76
CA THR A 50 10.59 -37.50 4.06
C THR A 50 10.49 -36.14 4.75
N SER A 51 10.27 -36.11 6.06
CA SER A 51 10.24 -34.87 6.85
C SER A 51 11.52 -34.07 6.72
N ARG A 52 12.69 -34.74 6.72
CA ARG A 52 13.99 -34.08 6.50
C ARG A 52 14.08 -33.45 5.10
N ARG A 53 13.61 -34.13 4.06
CA ARG A 53 13.59 -33.58 2.70
C ARG A 53 12.67 -32.36 2.60
N SER A 54 11.46 -32.44 3.16
CA SER A 54 10.51 -31.33 3.17
C SER A 54 11.07 -30.10 3.90
N PHE A 55 11.76 -30.29 5.03
CA PHE A 55 12.43 -29.20 5.73
C PHE A 55 13.51 -28.52 4.87
N ILE A 56 14.38 -29.30 4.22
CA ILE A 56 15.46 -28.78 3.37
C ILE A 56 14.89 -27.99 2.18
N GLU A 57 13.83 -28.50 1.56
CA GLU A 57 13.16 -27.82 0.45
C GLU A 57 12.53 -26.50 0.89
N LEU A 58 11.82 -26.51 2.03
CA LEU A 58 11.20 -25.30 2.58
C LEU A 58 12.26 -24.25 2.96
N ARG A 59 13.38 -24.69 3.53
CA ARG A 59 14.53 -23.83 3.83
C ARG A 59 15.10 -23.17 2.58
N HIS A 60 15.28 -23.93 1.50
CA HIS A 60 15.78 -23.39 0.24
C HIS A 60 14.84 -22.31 -0.32
N ARG A 61 13.54 -22.60 -0.39
CA ARG A 61 12.53 -21.65 -0.87
C ARG A 61 12.45 -20.39 -0.01
N ALA A 62 12.57 -20.52 1.32
CA ALA A 62 12.59 -19.37 2.22
C ALA A 62 13.82 -18.48 2.02
N LEU A 63 15.00 -19.07 1.82
CA LEU A 63 16.23 -18.34 1.53
C LEU A 63 16.16 -17.63 0.17
N GLU A 64 15.62 -18.27 -0.87
CA GLU A 64 15.38 -17.63 -2.16
C GLU A 64 14.46 -16.41 -2.03
N LEU A 65 13.36 -16.56 -1.30
CA LEU A 65 12.39 -15.48 -1.10
C LEU A 65 12.99 -14.30 -0.31
N VAL A 66 13.77 -14.58 0.75
CA VAL A 66 14.53 -13.54 1.47
C VAL A 66 15.56 -12.88 0.56
N GLY A 67 16.28 -13.63 -0.28
CA GLY A 67 17.23 -13.08 -1.24
C GLY A 67 16.58 -12.11 -2.24
N LEU A 68 15.39 -12.44 -2.74
CA LEU A 68 14.62 -11.58 -3.64
C LEU A 68 14.07 -10.32 -2.95
N LEU A 69 13.66 -10.44 -1.69
CA LEU A 69 12.98 -9.35 -0.98
C LEU A 69 13.92 -8.43 -0.20
N ALA A 70 14.83 -8.99 0.59
CA ALA A 70 15.72 -8.29 1.49
C ALA A 70 17.16 -8.18 0.97
N GLY A 71 17.48 -8.80 -0.17
CA GLY A 71 18.80 -8.78 -0.80
C GLY A 71 19.79 -9.77 -0.18
N SER A 72 19.77 -9.97 1.15
CA SER A 72 20.60 -10.96 1.83
C SER A 72 19.91 -11.54 3.06
N SER A 73 20.18 -12.82 3.33
CA SER A 73 19.79 -13.49 4.57
C SER A 73 20.76 -13.12 5.71
N PRO A 74 20.26 -12.90 6.94
CA PRO A 74 21.11 -12.63 8.11
C PRO A 74 21.87 -13.87 8.59
N LYS A 75 21.43 -15.08 8.22
CA LYS A 75 22.11 -16.34 8.54
C LYS A 75 22.45 -17.12 7.26
N PRO A 76 23.64 -17.74 7.20
CA PRO A 76 23.97 -18.67 6.13
C PRO A 76 23.06 -19.90 6.18
N ALA A 77 22.85 -20.53 5.02
CA ALA A 77 21.95 -21.67 4.87
C ALA A 77 22.24 -22.82 5.85
N ASP A 78 23.51 -23.01 6.18
CA ASP A 78 23.99 -24.11 7.02
C ASP A 78 23.68 -23.92 8.51
N GLU A 79 23.38 -22.69 8.95
CA GLU A 79 23.00 -22.40 10.35
C GLU A 79 21.49 -22.50 10.61
N ILE A 80 20.69 -22.70 9.55
CA ILE A 80 19.24 -22.81 9.64
C ILE A 80 18.89 -24.30 9.74
N GLU A 81 18.95 -24.80 10.98
CA GLU A 81 18.74 -26.21 11.31
C GLU A 81 17.41 -26.47 12.02
N SER A 82 16.69 -25.42 12.45
CA SER A 82 15.45 -25.55 13.22
C SER A 82 14.24 -24.91 12.53
N MET A 83 13.04 -25.41 12.87
CA MET A 83 11.77 -24.78 12.46
C MET A 83 11.65 -23.34 12.96
N LYS A 84 12.22 -23.03 14.12
CA LYS A 84 12.23 -21.68 14.68
C LYS A 84 13.11 -20.72 13.87
N ASP A 85 14.25 -21.19 13.36
CA ASP A 85 15.09 -20.39 12.46
C ASP A 85 14.36 -20.11 11.15
N LEU A 86 13.64 -21.11 10.64
CA LEU A 86 12.86 -20.99 9.42
C LEU A 86 11.68 -20.02 9.60
N GLU A 87 10.99 -20.06 10.73
CA GLU A 87 9.96 -19.08 11.10
C GLU A 87 10.53 -17.65 11.11
N ALA A 88 11.71 -17.45 11.71
CA ALA A 88 12.36 -16.15 11.76
C ALA A 88 12.72 -15.61 10.35
N LEU A 89 13.13 -16.49 9.42
CA LEU A 89 13.36 -16.11 8.02
C LEU A 89 12.07 -15.71 7.30
N LEU A 90 10.99 -16.48 7.49
CA LEU A 90 9.69 -16.16 6.91
C LEU A 90 9.14 -14.83 7.45
N GLN A 91 9.38 -14.55 8.73
CA GLN A 91 9.02 -13.26 9.33
C GLN A 91 9.85 -12.11 8.75
N LEU A 92 11.16 -12.29 8.57
CA LEU A 92 12.02 -11.31 7.92
C LEU A 92 11.56 -11.00 6.49
N ALA A 93 11.22 -12.04 5.72
CA ALA A 93 10.65 -11.90 4.39
C ALA A 93 9.33 -11.12 4.40
N ALA A 94 8.43 -11.42 5.36
CA ALA A 94 7.17 -10.72 5.52
C ALA A 94 7.38 -9.22 5.77
N ASP A 95 8.34 -8.88 6.63
CA ASP A 95 8.63 -7.49 6.97
C ASP A 95 9.30 -6.74 5.81
N ALA A 96 10.18 -7.40 5.05
CA ALA A 96 10.74 -6.85 3.82
C ALA A 96 9.67 -6.60 2.75
N GLN A 97 8.71 -7.52 2.58
CA GLN A 97 7.59 -7.34 1.65
C GLN A 97 6.69 -6.18 2.06
N ARG A 98 6.36 -6.09 3.36
CA ARG A 98 5.57 -4.97 3.91
C ARG A 98 6.27 -3.63 3.70
N LYS A 99 7.59 -3.57 3.96
CA LYS A 99 8.39 -2.37 3.72
C LYS A 99 8.34 -1.97 2.25
N LYS A 100 8.61 -2.89 1.31
CA LYS A 100 8.50 -2.62 -0.13
C LYS A 100 7.11 -2.11 -0.55
N ALA A 101 6.05 -2.71 -0.03
CA ALA A 101 4.68 -2.28 -0.32
C ALA A 101 4.37 -0.88 0.24
N GLN A 102 4.85 -0.56 1.44
CA GLN A 102 4.73 0.78 2.03
C GLN A 102 5.53 1.81 1.22
N ASP A 103 6.73 1.44 0.81
CA ASP A 103 7.62 2.30 0.03
C ASP A 103 7.01 2.62 -1.33
N GLU A 104 6.46 1.61 -2.01
CA GLU A 104 5.76 1.80 -3.29
C GLU A 104 4.50 2.66 -3.12
N LYS A 105 3.72 2.44 -2.06
CA LYS A 105 2.57 3.29 -1.74
C LYS A 105 2.98 4.75 -1.51
N ALA A 106 4.10 4.99 -0.83
CA ALA A 106 4.65 6.33 -0.62
C ALA A 106 5.12 6.95 -1.95
N ARG A 107 5.79 6.17 -2.81
CA ARG A 107 6.22 6.61 -4.15
C ARG A 107 5.04 7.02 -5.02
N VAL A 108 3.99 6.20 -5.10
CA VAL A 108 2.76 6.52 -5.86
C VAL A 108 2.10 7.79 -5.34
N ARG A 109 2.00 7.95 -4.01
CA ARG A 109 1.46 9.18 -3.39
C ARG A 109 2.29 10.41 -3.75
N ALA A 110 3.62 10.33 -3.64
CA ALA A 110 4.51 11.42 -3.98
C ALA A 110 4.39 11.83 -5.46
N LEU A 111 4.35 10.86 -6.38
CA LEU A 111 4.12 11.12 -7.81
C LEU A 111 2.76 11.77 -8.07
N THR A 112 1.72 11.34 -7.36
CA THR A 112 0.38 11.93 -7.47
C THR A 112 0.38 13.40 -7.03
N VAL A 113 1.08 13.75 -5.94
CA VAL A 113 1.25 15.14 -5.50
C VAL A 113 1.92 15.98 -6.59
N LEU A 114 3.02 15.47 -7.17
CA LEU A 114 3.72 16.17 -8.25
C LEU A 114 2.83 16.36 -9.48
N ASP A 115 2.05 15.34 -9.86
CA ASP A 115 1.14 15.41 -11.00
C ASP A 115 -0.01 16.42 -10.79
N ARG A 116 -0.47 16.60 -9.54
CA ARG A 116 -1.44 17.64 -9.21
C ARG A 116 -0.85 19.03 -9.35
N ILE A 117 0.38 19.25 -8.88
CA ILE A 117 1.09 20.54 -9.02
C ILE A 117 1.31 20.90 -10.50
N LEU A 118 1.71 19.91 -11.31
CA LEU A 118 1.87 20.09 -12.76
C LEU A 118 0.55 20.38 -13.48
N SER A 119 -0.60 20.08 -12.86
CA SER A 119 -1.92 20.39 -13.40
C SER A 119 -2.49 21.73 -12.93
N LEU A 120 -1.82 22.39 -11.98
CA LEU A 120 -2.24 23.71 -11.50
C LEU A 120 -2.13 24.73 -12.62
N ILE A 121 -3.12 25.61 -12.68
CA ILE A 121 -3.14 26.77 -13.55
C ILE A 121 -3.47 28.01 -12.73
N HIS A 122 -3.01 29.17 -13.19
CA HIS A 122 -3.45 30.44 -12.64
C HIS A 122 -4.69 30.93 -13.39
N ARG A 123 -5.82 31.03 -12.68
CA ARG A 123 -7.16 31.28 -13.24
C ARG A 123 -7.28 32.60 -14.00
N GLU A 124 -6.59 33.65 -13.55
CA GLU A 124 -6.69 34.99 -14.14
C GLU A 124 -5.54 35.34 -15.11
N LYS A 125 -4.42 34.61 -15.04
CA LYS A 125 -3.16 34.98 -15.71
C LYS A 125 -2.50 33.71 -16.23
N PRO A 126 -2.73 33.34 -17.50
CA PRO A 126 -2.17 32.13 -18.08
C PRO A 126 -0.63 32.11 -18.05
N GLU A 127 -0.01 33.27 -18.22
CA GLU A 127 1.45 33.45 -18.13
C GLU A 127 1.81 33.92 -16.71
N PHE A 128 2.17 32.97 -15.85
CA PHE A 128 2.54 33.26 -14.47
C PHE A 128 3.84 32.53 -14.09
N SER A 129 4.97 33.19 -14.39
CA SER A 129 6.33 32.68 -14.17
C SER A 129 6.60 32.03 -12.81
N PRO A 130 6.10 32.54 -11.66
CA PRO A 130 6.31 31.87 -10.37
C PRO A 130 5.71 30.46 -10.27
N LEU A 131 4.61 30.19 -10.99
CA LEU A 131 4.05 28.85 -11.09
C LEU A 131 4.85 27.98 -12.05
N ASP A 132 5.35 28.55 -13.16
CA ASP A 132 6.19 27.82 -14.12
C ASP A 132 7.48 27.31 -13.46
N ASP A 133 8.10 28.14 -12.61
CA ASP A 133 9.30 27.77 -11.85
C ASP A 133 9.02 26.63 -10.84
N ALA A 134 7.91 26.72 -10.09
CA ALA A 134 7.49 25.67 -9.17
C ALA A 134 7.17 24.36 -9.93
N GLN A 135 6.54 24.46 -11.10
CA GLN A 135 6.29 23.31 -11.96
C GLN A 135 7.58 22.74 -12.56
N ALA A 136 8.57 23.56 -12.91
CA ALA A 136 9.86 23.08 -13.36
C ALA A 136 10.56 22.25 -12.27
N GLN A 137 10.54 22.71 -11.01
CA GLN A 137 11.03 21.94 -9.87
C GLN A 137 10.26 20.63 -9.70
N ALA A 138 8.93 20.65 -9.83
CA ALA A 138 8.11 19.44 -9.76
C ALA A 138 8.40 18.44 -10.89
N ARG A 139 8.66 18.91 -12.13
CA ARG A 139 9.07 18.05 -13.26
C ARG A 139 10.42 17.40 -13.00
N ALA A 140 11.42 18.18 -12.58
CA ALA A 140 12.75 17.68 -12.26
C ALA A 140 12.69 16.61 -11.15
N LEU A 141 11.91 16.88 -10.09
CA LEU A 141 11.75 15.94 -8.99
C LEU A 141 11.00 14.67 -9.43
N ARG A 142 9.95 14.79 -10.25
CA ARG A 142 9.22 13.63 -10.78
C ARG A 142 10.13 12.71 -11.59
N GLU A 143 11.02 13.29 -12.39
CA GLU A 143 12.00 12.51 -13.15
C GLU A 143 13.00 11.84 -12.23
N ALA A 144 13.56 12.56 -11.25
CA ALA A 144 14.46 11.99 -10.25
C ALA A 144 13.82 10.83 -9.46
N LEU A 145 12.52 10.94 -9.11
CA LEU A 145 11.80 9.85 -8.47
C LEU A 145 11.64 8.64 -9.40
N ARG A 146 11.42 8.84 -10.69
CA ARG A 146 11.24 7.75 -11.67
C ARG A 146 12.55 7.04 -11.99
N SER A 147 13.64 7.78 -12.10
CA SER A 147 14.97 7.24 -12.40
C SER A 147 15.69 6.67 -11.18
N HIS A 148 15.08 6.73 -9.98
CA HIS A 148 15.71 6.26 -8.76
C HIS A 148 15.61 4.74 -8.62
N GLU A 149 16.72 4.05 -8.91
CA GLU A 149 16.88 2.59 -8.83
C GLU A 149 17.61 2.11 -7.55
N GLY A 150 17.72 2.97 -6.54
CA GLY A 150 18.37 2.62 -5.27
C GLY A 150 17.59 1.62 -4.41
N PRO A 151 18.26 0.89 -3.51
CA PRO A 151 17.61 -0.06 -2.58
C PRO A 151 16.69 0.64 -1.57
N ASP A 152 16.96 1.91 -1.27
CA ASP A 152 16.13 2.76 -0.42
C ASP A 152 15.33 3.76 -1.25
N LEU A 153 14.25 4.30 -0.68
CA LEU A 153 13.47 5.37 -1.30
C LEU A 153 14.29 6.64 -1.52
N HIS A 154 13.99 7.35 -2.61
CA HIS A 154 14.51 8.70 -2.82
C HIS A 154 14.09 9.60 -1.64
N PRO A 155 15.00 10.43 -1.07
CA PRO A 155 14.76 11.15 0.18
C PRO A 155 13.55 12.09 0.14
N ALA A 156 13.18 12.58 -1.04
CA ALA A 156 11.99 13.43 -1.22
C ALA A 156 10.65 12.68 -1.19
N VAL A 157 10.62 11.34 -1.34
CA VAL A 157 9.36 10.55 -1.41
C VAL A 157 8.57 10.66 -0.12
N VAL A 158 9.22 10.41 1.03
CA VAL A 158 8.53 10.40 2.33
C VAL A 158 7.99 11.78 2.70
N PRO A 159 8.77 12.89 2.58
CA PRO A 159 8.25 14.24 2.80
C PRO A 159 7.09 14.59 1.86
N LEU A 160 7.17 14.26 0.56
CA LEU A 160 6.09 14.50 -0.40
C LEU A 160 4.81 13.73 -0.04
N ALA A 161 4.94 12.44 0.26
CA ALA A 161 3.82 11.57 0.59
C ALA A 161 3.12 11.94 1.91
N GLN A 162 3.82 12.65 2.80
CA GLN A 162 3.31 13.09 4.10
C GLN A 162 2.95 14.58 4.13
N GLY A 163 3.05 15.30 3.01
CA GLY A 163 2.69 16.73 2.96
C GLY A 163 3.70 17.69 3.57
N ARG A 164 4.92 17.23 3.88
CA ARG A 164 5.99 18.00 4.55
C ARG A 164 7.02 18.59 3.58
N HIS A 165 6.85 18.34 2.29
CA HIS A 165 7.71 18.89 1.25
C HIS A 165 7.14 20.24 0.78
N PRO A 166 7.95 21.28 0.47
CA PRO A 166 7.45 22.59 0.05
C PRO A 166 6.44 22.55 -1.10
N LEU A 167 6.69 21.69 -2.10
CA LEU A 167 5.74 21.43 -3.20
C LEU A 167 4.38 20.88 -2.70
N ALA A 168 4.40 19.98 -1.72
CA ALA A 168 3.18 19.44 -1.13
C ALA A 168 2.45 20.48 -0.26
N GLU A 169 3.19 21.32 0.47
CA GLU A 169 2.64 22.45 1.24
C GLU A 169 1.95 23.48 0.34
N LEU A 170 2.54 23.79 -0.82
CA LEU A 170 1.91 24.62 -1.85
C LEU A 170 0.58 24.00 -2.31
N LEU A 171 0.57 22.70 -2.58
CA LEU A 171 -0.65 22.00 -3.01
C LEU A 171 -1.73 22.06 -1.92
N THR A 172 -1.36 21.79 -0.67
CA THR A 172 -2.27 21.88 0.49
C THR A 172 -2.84 23.28 0.64
N LEU A 173 -2.04 24.34 0.46
CA LEU A 173 -2.51 25.73 0.53
C LEU A 173 -3.51 26.04 -0.61
N VAL A 174 -3.30 25.50 -1.81
CA VAL A 174 -4.17 25.72 -2.97
C VAL A 174 -5.50 24.97 -2.84
N GLU A 175 -5.46 23.72 -2.38
CA GLU A 175 -6.64 22.84 -2.35
C GLU A 175 -7.42 22.93 -1.04
N GLY A 176 -6.74 23.17 0.08
CA GLY A 176 -7.33 23.22 1.42
C GLY A 176 -7.90 24.59 1.81
N SER A 177 -7.95 25.57 0.91
CA SER A 177 -8.33 26.96 1.24
C SER A 177 -9.70 27.14 1.92
N GLY A 178 -10.59 26.14 1.88
CA GLY A 178 -11.89 26.16 2.58
C GLY A 178 -11.93 25.37 3.90
N ASP A 179 -10.99 24.46 4.15
CA ASP A 179 -11.03 23.49 5.26
C ASP A 179 -9.83 23.60 6.22
N LEU A 180 -8.85 24.45 5.91
CA LEU A 180 -7.67 24.68 6.75
C LEU A 180 -8.00 25.59 7.94
N ASP A 181 -7.46 25.27 9.11
CA ASP A 181 -7.45 26.19 10.23
C ASP A 181 -6.56 27.43 9.94
N ASP A 182 -6.87 28.57 10.58
CA ASP A 182 -6.22 29.84 10.30
C ASP A 182 -4.71 29.82 10.59
N ASP A 183 -4.29 29.08 11.62
CA ASP A 183 -2.88 28.97 12.04
C ASP A 183 -2.06 28.17 11.02
N LEU A 184 -2.58 27.03 10.58
CA LEU A 184 -2.00 26.17 9.56
C LEU A 184 -2.00 26.87 8.20
N TRP A 185 -3.07 27.58 7.86
CA TRP A 185 -3.13 28.38 6.64
C TRP A 185 -2.03 29.45 6.64
N LEU A 186 -1.85 30.16 7.76
CA LEU A 186 -0.82 31.18 7.89
C LEU A 186 0.58 30.56 7.80
N LEU A 187 0.81 29.44 8.49
CA LEU A 187 2.07 28.70 8.46
C LEU A 187 2.43 28.25 7.03
N LEU A 188 1.49 27.61 6.32
CA LEU A 188 1.68 27.16 4.94
C LEU A 188 1.95 28.34 4.01
N LYS A 189 1.24 29.44 4.16
CA LYS A 189 1.46 30.65 3.37
C LYS A 189 2.87 31.22 3.57
N HIS A 190 3.37 31.24 4.81
CA HIS A 190 4.74 31.66 5.11
C HIS A 190 5.77 30.71 4.51
N ALA A 191 5.61 29.40 4.71
CA ALA A 191 6.50 28.38 4.15
C ALA A 191 6.56 28.46 2.61
N VAL A 192 5.42 28.61 1.94
CA VAL A 192 5.36 28.78 0.48
C VAL A 192 6.02 30.09 0.04
N ALA A 193 5.85 31.18 0.80
CA ALA A 193 6.47 32.46 0.48
C ALA A 193 8.01 32.42 0.62
N GLU A 194 8.53 31.65 1.58
CA GLU A 194 9.97 31.45 1.77
C GLU A 194 10.58 30.58 0.66
N ASN A 195 9.89 29.51 0.25
CA ASN A 195 10.41 28.55 -0.73
C ASN A 195 10.20 28.97 -2.20
N PHE A 196 9.07 29.61 -2.52
CA PHE A 196 8.68 29.94 -3.90
C PHE A 196 8.37 31.42 -4.14
N GLY A 197 8.49 32.24 -3.10
CA GLY A 197 8.28 33.68 -3.19
C GLY A 197 6.85 34.13 -2.90
N LYS A 198 6.75 35.41 -2.50
CA LYS A 198 5.50 36.04 -2.03
C LYS A 198 4.38 36.06 -3.08
N SER A 199 4.73 36.21 -4.36
CA SER A 199 3.76 36.25 -5.45
C SER A 199 2.99 34.93 -5.60
N LEU A 200 3.68 33.80 -5.49
CA LEU A 200 3.04 32.48 -5.57
C LEU A 200 2.18 32.23 -4.33
N ALA A 201 2.73 32.48 -3.14
CA ALA A 201 2.02 32.31 -1.87
C ALA A 201 0.72 33.13 -1.82
N MET A 202 0.74 34.39 -2.25
CA MET A 202 -0.45 35.25 -2.28
C MET A 202 -1.48 34.80 -3.32
N SER A 203 -1.05 34.23 -4.44
CA SER A 203 -1.95 33.73 -5.48
C SER A 203 -2.64 32.43 -5.04
N ALA A 204 -1.90 31.53 -4.39
CA ALA A 204 -2.42 30.33 -3.75
C ALA A 204 -3.43 30.71 -2.64
N ALA A 205 -3.03 31.57 -1.70
CA ALA A 205 -3.84 32.03 -0.58
C ALA A 205 -5.14 32.74 -0.99
N ARG A 206 -5.20 33.33 -2.19
CA ARG A 206 -6.39 34.01 -2.74
C ARG A 206 -7.25 33.10 -3.62
N GLY A 207 -6.94 31.82 -3.74
CA GLY A 207 -7.68 30.88 -4.59
C GLY A 207 -7.55 31.17 -6.09
N LYS A 208 -6.49 31.88 -6.50
CA LYS A 208 -6.21 32.21 -7.91
C LYS A 208 -5.53 31.06 -8.65
N LEU A 209 -4.98 30.11 -7.90
CA LEU A 209 -4.48 28.85 -8.43
C LEU A 209 -5.56 27.78 -8.26
N GLY A 210 -5.65 26.88 -9.22
CA GLY A 210 -6.54 25.73 -9.12
C GLY A 210 -6.20 24.69 -10.19
N PRO A 211 -6.80 23.49 -10.10
CA PRO A 211 -6.61 22.47 -11.11
C PRO A 211 -7.13 22.96 -12.47
N SER A 212 -6.43 22.58 -13.54
CA SER A 212 -6.92 22.82 -14.90
C SER A 212 -8.34 22.27 -15.07
N PRO A 213 -9.29 23.04 -15.64
CA PRO A 213 -10.70 22.65 -15.76
C PRO A 213 -10.92 21.36 -16.56
N GLY A 214 -9.92 20.87 -17.29
CA GLY A 214 -9.98 19.59 -18.01
C GLY A 214 -9.96 18.32 -17.15
N ARG A 215 -9.75 18.39 -15.82
CA ARG A 215 -9.67 17.20 -14.95
C ARG A 215 -10.89 16.99 -14.03
N LEU A 216 -11.83 17.94 -13.93
CA LEU A 216 -13.00 17.84 -13.04
C LEU A 216 -14.17 17.00 -13.59
N ILE A 217 -14.00 16.34 -14.75
CA ILE A 217 -15.01 15.42 -15.31
C ILE A 217 -14.56 13.96 -15.15
N GLN A 218 -14.27 13.56 -13.92
CA GLN A 218 -14.32 12.16 -13.49
C GLN A 218 -14.23 12.19 -11.97
N GLU A 219 -15.11 11.44 -11.30
CA GLU A 219 -15.41 11.54 -9.86
C GLU A 219 -16.41 12.65 -9.50
N HIS A 220 -17.66 12.50 -9.95
CA HIS A 220 -18.88 12.56 -9.13
C HIS A 220 -20.08 12.24 -10.02
N GLY A 221 -20.54 10.99 -10.00
CA GLY A 221 -21.69 10.57 -10.81
C GLY A 221 -22.02 9.09 -10.70
N ALA A 222 -21.86 8.47 -9.52
CA ALA A 222 -22.33 7.12 -9.27
C ALA A 222 -22.77 6.98 -7.80
N SER A 223 -23.90 7.58 -7.45
CA SER A 223 -24.82 7.10 -6.41
C SER A 223 -25.90 8.16 -6.16
N ASP A 224 -26.95 8.17 -6.98
CA ASP A 224 -28.31 8.40 -6.49
C ASP A 224 -29.33 8.08 -7.59
N ALA A 225 -29.63 6.79 -7.70
CA ALA A 225 -30.84 6.32 -8.37
C ALA A 225 -31.42 5.18 -7.54
N LYS A 226 -32.00 5.54 -6.39
CA LYS A 226 -32.95 4.68 -5.67
C LYS A 226 -34.32 5.36 -5.62
N ASN A 227 -35.24 4.73 -6.34
CA ASN A 227 -36.65 4.54 -6.02
C ASN A 227 -37.52 5.78 -5.76
N GLY A 228 -38.18 6.23 -6.83
CA GLY A 228 -39.44 6.98 -6.76
C GLY A 228 -40.48 6.35 -7.67
N HIS A 229 -40.94 5.13 -7.34
CA HIS A 229 -42.10 4.52 -8.00
C HIS A 229 -43.36 5.27 -7.50
N LYS A 230 -43.94 6.12 -8.35
CA LYS A 230 -45.26 6.74 -8.09
C LYS A 230 -46.23 6.29 -9.18
N PRO A 231 -47.28 5.51 -8.86
CA PRO A 231 -48.24 5.03 -9.84
C PRO A 231 -49.22 6.13 -10.27
N ALA A 232 -49.73 5.97 -11.49
CA ALA A 232 -50.64 6.87 -12.20
C ALA A 232 -51.95 7.17 -11.43
N PRO A 233 -52.55 8.37 -11.61
CA PRO A 233 -53.87 8.65 -11.07
C PRO A 233 -54.97 8.04 -11.96
N VAL A 234 -55.83 7.26 -11.32
CA VAL A 234 -57.07 6.72 -11.87
C VAL A 234 -58.10 7.85 -11.96
N SER A 235 -58.66 8.10 -13.13
CA SER A 235 -59.80 8.98 -13.32
C SER A 235 -61.06 8.36 -12.73
N THR A 236 -61.56 8.88 -11.61
CA THR A 236 -62.92 8.62 -11.13
C THR A 236 -63.81 9.79 -11.50
N THR A 237 -64.71 9.54 -12.46
CA THR A 237 -65.86 10.36 -12.79
C THR A 237 -66.83 10.39 -11.60
N PHE A 238 -67.00 11.54 -10.98
CA PHE A 238 -68.06 11.81 -10.00
C PHE A 238 -69.11 12.68 -10.68
N THR A 239 -70.28 12.08 -10.88
CA THR A 239 -71.54 12.70 -11.32
C THR A 239 -72.14 13.49 -10.15
N ASP A 240 -72.32 14.80 -10.31
CA ASP A 240 -73.07 15.59 -9.34
C ASP A 240 -74.49 15.83 -9.85
N GLY A 241 -75.45 15.60 -8.95
CA GLY A 241 -76.87 15.53 -9.21
C GLY A 241 -77.51 16.91 -9.33
N ASP A 242 -78.39 17.01 -10.32
CA ASP A 242 -79.26 18.15 -10.55
C ASP A 242 -80.68 17.74 -10.13
N SER A 243 -81.19 18.30 -9.03
CA SER A 243 -82.62 18.39 -8.68
C SER A 243 -82.81 19.06 -7.31
N GLN A 244 -83.25 20.32 -7.31
CA GLN A 244 -84.56 20.77 -6.79
C GLN A 244 -84.54 22.26 -6.47
N SER A 245 -85.31 23.04 -7.24
CA SER A 245 -86.43 23.89 -6.76
C SER A 245 -87.20 24.44 -7.96
#